data_AF-A0A8T4QB34-F1
#
_entry.id   AF-A0A8T4QB34-F1
#
_cell.length_a   1.000
_cell.length_b   1.000
_cell.length_c   1.000
_cell.angle_alpha   90.00
_cell.angle_beta   90.00
_cell.angle_gamma   90.00
#
_symmetry.space_group_name_H-M   'P 1'
#
loop_
_entity.id
_entity.type
_entity.pdbx_description
1 polymer ?
#
loop_
_entity_poly.entity_id
_entity_poly.type
_entity_poly.pdbx_seq_one_letter_code
_entity_poly.pdbx_strand_id
1 'polypeptide(L)'
;MYKFLTLKISEHDKHYVQALIVLTGAIFFWRGIWDVGYLIPYLENPFVSMFIGLTILTLSGAIFTEFDPFSSKMHHTLELLNNLLSYKHLKNKKYTINYFDEYKKQMISIPHHNISKLEHQTLVIRKKDKEEFIPVHRIREIREGDKIIWKKGN
;
A
#
# COMPACT_ATOMS: atom_id res chain seq x y z
N MET A 1 -13.76 41.16 -14.64
CA MET A 1 -12.96 40.05 -15.23
C MET A 1 -12.56 39.12 -14.08
N TYR A 2 -13.37 38.10 -13.80
CA TYR A 2 -13.13 37.20 -12.66
C TYR A 2 -12.04 36.20 -13.00
N LYS A 3 -10.91 36.31 -12.29
CA LYS A 3 -9.78 35.40 -12.37
C LYS A 3 -10.20 34.09 -11.69
N PHE A 4 -10.61 33.10 -12.49
CA PHE A 4 -10.86 31.74 -11.99
C PHE A 4 -9.58 31.24 -11.31
N LEU A 5 -9.58 31.20 -9.99
CA LEU A 5 -8.60 30.49 -9.19
C LEU A 5 -8.73 29.01 -9.52
N THR A 6 -7.92 28.52 -10.46
CA THR A 6 -7.72 27.09 -10.64
C THR A 6 -6.98 26.59 -9.40
N LEU A 7 -7.76 26.17 -8.40
CA LEU A 7 -7.27 25.47 -7.22
C LEU A 7 -6.50 24.24 -7.71
N LYS A 8 -5.17 24.31 -7.62
CA LYS A 8 -4.29 23.19 -7.93
C LYS A 8 -4.35 22.24 -6.73
N ILE A 9 -5.40 21.42 -6.70
CA ILE A 9 -5.65 20.44 -5.64
C ILE A 9 -4.46 19.46 -5.62
N SER A 10 -3.80 19.36 -4.46
CA SER A 10 -2.70 18.41 -4.25
C SER A 10 -3.21 16.99 -4.44
N GLU A 11 -2.36 16.07 -4.89
CA GLU A 11 -2.74 14.65 -5.07
C GLU A 11 -3.21 14.02 -3.75
N HIS A 12 -2.68 14.52 -2.63
CA HIS A 12 -3.12 14.13 -1.29
C HIS A 12 -4.57 14.59 -0.97
N ASP A 13 -4.95 15.80 -1.40
CA ASP A 13 -6.30 16.35 -1.16
C ASP A 13 -7.36 15.59 -1.96
N LYS A 14 -7.00 15.05 -3.14
CA LYS A 14 -7.92 14.23 -3.94
C LYS A 14 -8.33 12.96 -3.19
N HIS A 15 -7.38 12.28 -2.54
CA HIS A 15 -7.67 11.11 -1.74
C HIS A 15 -8.54 11.46 -0.52
N TYR A 16 -8.32 12.62 0.09
CA TYR A 16 -9.14 13.08 1.21
C TYR A 16 -10.58 13.39 0.79
N VAL A 17 -10.77 14.12 -0.31
CA VAL A 17 -12.10 14.42 -0.87
C VAL A 17 -12.81 13.12 -1.29
N GLN A 18 -12.11 12.19 -1.91
CA GLN A 18 -12.67 10.89 -2.29
C GLN A 18 -13.08 10.08 -1.07
N ALA A 19 -12.26 10.04 -0.02
CA ALA A 19 -12.59 9.37 1.23
C ALA A 19 -13.83 9.99 1.90
N LEU A 20 -13.94 11.33 1.89
CA LEU A 20 -15.13 12.03 2.38
C LEU A 20 -16.39 11.65 1.59
N ILE A 21 -16.32 11.66 0.26
CA ILE A 21 -17.45 11.27 -0.60
C ILE A 21 -17.86 9.83 -0.34
N VAL A 22 -16.91 8.90 -0.22
CA VAL A 22 -17.18 7.49 0.09
C VAL A 22 -17.83 7.35 1.47
N LEU A 23 -17.31 8.06 2.48
CA LEU A 23 -17.86 8.03 3.83
C LEU A 23 -19.29 8.58 3.88
N THR A 24 -19.52 9.75 3.27
CA THR A 24 -20.83 10.38 3.18
C THR A 24 -21.80 9.48 2.42
N GLY A 25 -21.37 8.89 1.30
CA GLY A 25 -22.14 7.92 0.53
C GLY A 25 -22.52 6.69 1.35
N ALA A 26 -21.60 6.13 2.13
CA ALA A 26 -21.85 5.00 3.01
C ALA A 26 -22.88 5.34 4.11
N ILE A 27 -22.81 6.52 4.71
CA ILE A 27 -23.78 7.00 5.71
C ILE A 27 -25.17 7.12 5.10
N PHE A 28 -25.29 7.75 3.92
CA PHE A 28 -26.58 7.89 3.23
C PHE A 28 -27.13 6.55 2.75
N PHE A 29 -26.28 5.67 2.25
CA PHE A 29 -26.65 4.30 1.88
C PHE A 29 -27.19 3.53 3.08
N TRP A 30 -26.48 3.57 4.22
CA TRP A 30 -26.93 2.93 5.45
C TRP A 30 -28.25 3.49 5.96
N ARG A 31 -28.41 4.83 5.96
CA ARG A 31 -29.65 5.49 6.34
C ARG A 31 -30.81 5.11 5.40
N GLY A 32 -30.55 5.03 4.09
CA GLY A 32 -31.54 4.61 3.09
C GLY A 32 -31.96 3.14 3.26
N ILE A 33 -31.04 2.25 3.65
CA ILE A 33 -31.37 0.85 3.97
C ILE A 33 -32.39 0.78 5.11
N TRP A 34 -32.27 1.62 6.14
CA TRP A 34 -33.24 1.62 7.25
C TRP A 34 -34.61 2.18 6.85
N ASP A 35 -34.66 3.22 6.03
CA ASP A 35 -35.94 3.78 5.54
C ASP A 35 -36.67 2.78 4.62
N VAL A 36 -35.94 2.02 3.81
CA VAL A 36 -36.51 0.99 2.93
C VAL A 36 -36.75 -0.34 3.66
N GLY A 37 -36.13 -0.54 4.83
CA GLY A 37 -36.25 -1.76 5.62
C GLY A 37 -37.70 -2.10 5.97
N TYR A 38 -38.53 -1.09 6.23
CA TYR A 38 -39.96 -1.26 6.51
C TYR A 38 -40.79 -1.73 5.30
N LEU A 39 -40.28 -1.56 4.07
CA LEU A 39 -40.96 -2.00 2.85
C LEU A 39 -40.65 -3.45 2.49
N ILE A 40 -39.61 -4.06 3.10
CA ILE A 40 -39.20 -5.43 2.80
C ILE A 40 -39.50 -6.30 4.04
N PRO A 41 -40.67 -6.94 4.12
CA PRO A 41 -41.09 -7.70 5.31
C PRO A 41 -40.14 -8.86 5.65
N TYR A 42 -39.32 -9.31 4.71
CA TYR A 42 -38.31 -10.34 4.94
C TYR A 42 -37.13 -9.89 5.81
N LEU A 43 -36.83 -8.59 5.88
CA LEU A 43 -35.75 -8.07 6.74
C LEU A 43 -36.14 -7.99 8.22
N GLU A 44 -37.42 -8.10 8.56
CA GLU A 44 -37.86 -8.20 9.96
C GLU A 44 -37.42 -9.52 10.60
N ASN A 45 -37.15 -10.56 9.80
CA ASN A 45 -36.65 -11.83 10.32
C ASN A 45 -35.17 -11.66 10.75
N PRO A 46 -34.85 -11.87 12.04
CA PRO A 46 -33.50 -11.68 12.56
C PRO A 46 -32.45 -12.51 11.82
N PHE A 47 -32.78 -13.74 11.43
CA PHE A 47 -31.86 -14.63 10.73
C PHE A 47 -31.55 -14.16 9.32
N VAL A 48 -32.55 -13.62 8.61
CA VAL A 48 -32.37 -13.07 7.26
C VAL A 48 -31.49 -11.82 7.31
N SER A 49 -31.75 -10.92 8.27
CA SER A 49 -30.93 -9.71 8.46
C SER A 49 -29.46 -10.06 8.78
N MET A 50 -29.23 -11.06 9.64
CA MET A 50 -27.90 -11.55 9.99
C MET A 50 -27.17 -12.13 8.77
N PHE A 51 -27.88 -12.92 7.94
CA PHE A 51 -27.30 -13.53 6.75
C PHE A 51 -26.91 -12.48 5.70
N ILE A 52 -27.77 -11.47 5.48
CA ILE A 52 -27.47 -10.35 4.58
C ILE A 52 -26.26 -9.58 5.10
N GLY A 53 -26.21 -9.28 6.40
CA GLY A 53 -25.08 -8.60 7.03
C GLY A 53 -23.76 -9.36 6.83
N LEU A 54 -23.76 -10.67 7.07
CA LEU A 54 -22.59 -11.54 6.84
C LEU A 54 -22.20 -11.60 5.36
N THR A 55 -23.18 -11.64 4.46
CA THR A 55 -22.93 -11.66 3.02
C THR A 55 -22.26 -10.35 2.58
N ILE A 56 -22.76 -9.20 3.02
CA ILE A 56 -22.17 -7.89 2.73
C ILE A 56 -20.76 -7.80 3.32
N LEU A 57 -20.56 -8.26 4.56
CA LEU A 57 -19.24 -8.28 5.19
C LEU A 57 -18.24 -9.12 4.38
N THR A 58 -18.66 -10.31 3.95
CA THR A 58 -17.81 -11.23 3.17
C THR A 58 -17.48 -10.65 1.79
N LEU A 59 -18.48 -10.11 1.09
CA LEU A 59 -18.28 -9.48 -0.22
C LEU A 59 -17.40 -8.23 -0.12
N SER A 60 -17.60 -7.40 0.91
CA SER A 60 -16.77 -6.21 1.14
C SER A 60 -15.32 -6.59 1.40
N GLY A 61 -15.05 -7.64 2.18
CA GLY A 61 -13.71 -8.18 2.38
C GLY A 61 -13.06 -8.68 1.09
N ALA A 62 -13.81 -9.43 0.27
CA ALA A 62 -13.33 -9.95 -1.01
C ALA A 62 -12.99 -8.82 -2.00
N ILE A 63 -13.86 -7.81 -2.11
CA ILE A 63 -13.61 -6.62 -2.93
C ILE A 63 -12.36 -5.88 -2.40
N PHE A 64 -12.24 -5.70 -1.09
CA PHE A 64 -11.09 -4.99 -0.52
C PHE A 64 -9.76 -5.67 -0.84
N THR A 65 -9.71 -7.01 -0.86
CA THR A 65 -8.50 -7.75 -1.24
C THR A 65 -8.12 -7.59 -2.70
N GLU A 66 -9.09 -7.41 -3.60
CA GLU A 66 -8.85 -7.26 -5.04
C GLU A 66 -8.49 -5.83 -5.42
N PHE A 67 -9.03 -4.85 -4.69
CA PHE A 67 -8.84 -3.43 -4.97
C PHE A 67 -7.68 -2.78 -4.21
N ASP A 68 -6.80 -3.52 -3.53
CA ASP A 68 -5.67 -2.94 -2.78
C ASP A 68 -4.77 -2.08 -3.69
N PRO A 69 -4.90 -0.74 -3.67
CA PRO A 69 -4.24 0.13 -4.64
C PRO A 69 -2.72 0.21 -4.37
N PHE A 70 -2.27 -0.26 -3.20
CA PHE A 70 -0.86 -0.33 -2.83
C PHE A 70 -0.17 -1.57 -3.38
N SER A 71 -0.93 -2.64 -3.65
CA SER A 71 -0.40 -3.93 -4.08
C SER A 71 0.33 -3.84 -5.43
N SER A 72 -0.25 -3.17 -6.44
CA SER A 72 0.33 -3.11 -7.79
C SER A 72 1.72 -2.42 -7.84
N LYS A 73 1.89 -1.28 -7.17
CA LYS A 73 3.19 -0.58 -7.11
C LYS A 73 4.21 -1.35 -6.25
N MET A 74 3.74 -2.02 -5.20
CA MET A 74 4.59 -2.85 -4.35
C MET A 74 5.10 -4.07 -5.11
N HIS A 75 4.26 -4.73 -5.91
CA HIS A 75 4.61 -5.91 -6.69
C HIS A 75 5.81 -5.69 -7.61
N HIS A 76 5.84 -4.57 -8.36
CA HIS A 76 6.98 -4.27 -9.22
C HIS A 76 8.28 -4.06 -8.42
N THR A 77 8.19 -3.43 -7.24
CA THR A 77 9.36 -3.21 -6.37
C THR A 77 9.85 -4.53 -5.79
N LEU A 78 8.92 -5.41 -5.37
CA LEU A 78 9.22 -6.74 -4.87
C LEU A 78 9.82 -7.63 -5.96
N GLU A 79 9.30 -7.58 -7.18
CA GLU A 79 9.82 -8.34 -8.31
C GLU A 79 11.24 -7.87 -8.66
N LEU A 80 11.48 -6.56 -8.71
CA LEU A 80 12.83 -6.02 -8.88
C LEU A 80 13.79 -6.48 -7.78
N LEU A 81 13.38 -6.40 -6.51
CA LEU A 81 14.21 -6.84 -5.39
C LEU A 81 14.47 -8.35 -5.41
N ASN A 82 13.45 -9.15 -5.71
CA ASN A 82 13.57 -10.60 -5.79
C ASN A 82 14.51 -10.98 -6.94
N ASN A 83 14.40 -10.33 -8.09
CA ASN A 83 15.34 -10.49 -9.20
C ASN A 83 16.77 -10.11 -8.75
N LEU A 84 16.97 -8.95 -8.12
CA LEU A 84 18.29 -8.53 -7.64
C LEU A 84 18.92 -9.51 -6.64
N LEU A 85 18.11 -10.21 -5.84
CA LEU A 85 18.58 -11.18 -4.84
C LEU A 85 18.76 -12.60 -5.40
N SER A 86 17.89 -13.05 -6.31
CA SER A 86 17.95 -14.41 -6.89
C SER A 86 19.08 -14.59 -7.89
N TYR A 87 19.43 -13.56 -8.66
CA TYR A 87 20.49 -13.68 -9.67
C TYR A 87 21.88 -13.72 -9.02
N LYS A 88 22.36 -14.93 -8.70
CA LYS A 88 23.76 -15.23 -8.34
C LYS A 88 24.80 -14.64 -9.33
N HIS A 89 24.41 -14.38 -10.58
CA HIS A 89 25.25 -13.79 -11.63
C HIS A 89 25.54 -12.28 -11.44
N LEU A 90 24.76 -11.58 -10.59
CA LEU A 90 24.93 -10.16 -10.31
C LEU A 90 25.95 -9.86 -9.19
N LYS A 91 26.63 -10.89 -8.68
CA LYS A 91 27.65 -10.81 -7.61
C LYS A 91 28.77 -9.77 -7.85
N ASN A 92 29.04 -9.43 -9.11
CA ASN A 92 30.06 -8.44 -9.47
C ASN A 92 29.56 -7.00 -9.51
N LYS A 93 28.24 -6.76 -9.48
CA LYS A 93 27.66 -5.42 -9.55
C LYS A 93 27.35 -4.90 -8.15
N LYS A 94 27.86 -3.70 -7.85
CA LYS A 94 27.73 -3.07 -6.53
C LYS A 94 26.37 -2.36 -6.44
N TYR A 95 25.36 -3.08 -5.97
CA TYR A 95 24.05 -2.48 -5.66
C TYR A 95 24.01 -1.90 -4.26
N THR A 96 23.32 -0.76 -4.15
CA THR A 96 23.04 -0.07 -2.89
C THR A 96 21.56 0.28 -2.82
N ILE A 97 20.90 -0.12 -1.73
CA ILE A 97 19.49 0.17 -1.46
C ILE A 97 19.43 1.31 -0.45
N ASN A 98 18.76 2.40 -0.82
CA ASN A 98 18.53 3.53 0.05
C ASN A 98 17.10 3.48 0.59
N TYR A 99 16.97 3.46 1.92
CA TYR A 99 15.70 3.50 2.61
C TYR A 99 15.66 4.68 3.59
N PHE A 100 14.45 5.15 3.89
CA PHE A 100 14.25 6.20 4.87
C PHE A 100 14.04 5.56 6.26
N ASP A 101 14.90 5.90 7.20
CA ASP A 101 14.75 5.53 8.61
C ASP A 101 13.89 6.59 9.31
N GLU A 102 12.68 6.20 9.72
CA GLU A 102 11.72 7.10 10.38
C GLU A 102 12.19 7.55 11.76
N TYR A 103 12.95 6.72 12.47
CA TYR A 103 13.46 7.05 13.80
C TYR A 103 14.58 8.09 13.71
N LYS A 104 15.47 7.92 12.73
CA LYS A 104 16.61 8.83 12.51
C LYS A 104 16.31 9.98 11.56
N LYS A 105 15.13 9.96 10.91
CA LYS A 105 14.70 10.91 9.88
C LYS A 105 15.73 11.13 8.77
N GLN A 106 16.45 10.09 8.38
CA GLN A 106 17.53 10.17 7.40
C GLN A 106 17.50 9.01 6.41
N MET A 107 18.10 9.24 5.23
CA MET A 107 18.33 8.19 4.25
C MET A 107 19.52 7.34 4.68
N ILE A 108 19.32 6.02 4.75
CA ILE A 108 20.36 5.05 5.06
C ILE A 108 20.59 4.18 3.83
N SER A 109 21.86 4.06 3.44
CA SER A 109 22.30 3.23 2.32
C SER A 109 22.76 1.87 2.82
N ILE A 110 22.20 0.81 2.27
CA ILE A 110 22.57 -0.57 2.57
C ILE A 110 23.20 -1.20 1.34
N PRO A 111 24.43 -1.69 1.43
CA PRO A 111 25.04 -2.42 0.33
C PRO A 111 24.42 -3.82 0.23
N HIS A 112 24.28 -4.33 -1.00
CA HIS A 112 23.57 -5.59 -1.25
C HIS A 112 24.12 -6.80 -0.46
N HIS A 113 25.42 -6.83 -0.15
CA HIS A 113 26.05 -7.93 0.57
C HIS A 113 25.54 -8.08 2.02
N ASN A 114 24.93 -7.04 2.57
CA ASN A 114 24.31 -7.11 3.90
C ASN A 114 22.87 -7.63 3.86
N ILE A 115 22.30 -7.83 2.66
CA ILE A 115 20.94 -8.34 2.50
C ILE A 115 21.01 -9.86 2.46
N SER A 116 20.34 -10.49 3.43
CA SER A 116 20.30 -11.95 3.57
C SER A 116 19.24 -12.56 2.67
N LYS A 117 18.01 -12.05 2.77
CA LYS A 117 16.83 -12.55 2.04
C LYS A 117 15.72 -11.50 1.99
N LEU A 118 14.75 -11.75 1.12
CA LEU A 118 13.47 -11.04 1.09
C LEU A 118 12.40 -12.00 1.64
N GLU A 119 11.69 -11.59 2.70
CA GLU A 119 10.57 -12.34 3.25
C GLU A 119 9.29 -11.51 3.12
N HIS A 120 8.35 -12.01 2.34
CA HIS A 120 7.10 -11.33 2.02
C HIS A 120 7.35 -9.90 1.48
N GLN A 121 7.16 -8.89 2.32
CA GLN A 121 7.34 -7.48 1.99
C GLN A 121 8.45 -6.81 2.80
N THR A 122 9.41 -7.60 3.27
CA THR A 122 10.43 -7.17 4.21
C THR A 122 11.80 -7.67 3.77
N LEU A 123 12.76 -6.74 3.65
CA LEU A 123 14.16 -7.06 3.48
C LEU A 123 14.76 -7.45 4.83
N VAL A 124 15.39 -8.62 4.87
CA VAL A 124 16.14 -9.09 6.04
C VAL A 124 17.60 -8.76 5.82
N ILE A 125 18.15 -7.90 6.67
CA ILE A 125 19.57 -7.53 6.64
C ILE A 125 20.30 -8.09 7.85
N ARG A 126 21.53 -8.55 7.65
CA ARG A 126 22.37 -9.10 8.71
C ARG A 126 23.49 -8.13 9.04
N LYS A 127 23.50 -7.59 10.26
CA LYS A 127 24.57 -6.71 10.78
C LYS A 127 25.09 -7.26 12.10
N LYS A 128 26.38 -7.62 12.15
CA LYS A 128 27.13 -7.90 13.40
C LYS A 128 26.30 -8.74 14.41
N ASP A 129 25.77 -9.87 13.97
CA ASP A 129 24.90 -10.79 14.73
C ASP A 129 23.47 -10.36 15.08
N LYS A 130 22.96 -9.31 14.45
CA LYS A 130 21.53 -8.97 14.50
C LYS A 130 20.91 -9.01 13.11
N GLU A 131 19.72 -9.58 13.03
CA GLU A 131 18.84 -9.45 11.88
C GLU A 131 17.97 -8.21 12.07
N GLU A 132 17.95 -7.34 11.07
CA GLU A 132 17.12 -6.15 11.03
C GLU A 132 16.16 -6.28 9.85
N PHE A 133 14.90 -5.93 10.10
CA PHE A 133 13.78 -6.12 9.19
C PHE A 133 13.36 -4.77 8.61
N ILE A 134 13.51 -4.60 7.31
CA ILE A 134 13.22 -3.33 6.63
C ILE A 134 12.03 -3.53 5.69
N PRO A 135 10.86 -2.93 5.99
CA PRO A 135 9.72 -3.00 5.09
C PRO A 135 10.03 -2.37 3.73
N VAL A 136 9.62 -3.04 2.65
CA VAL A 136 9.89 -2.61 1.27
C VAL A 136 9.29 -1.24 0.96
N HIS A 137 8.17 -0.90 1.58
CA HIS A 137 7.55 0.42 1.41
C HIS A 137 8.43 1.59 1.87
N ARG A 138 9.43 1.35 2.74
CA ARG A 138 10.40 2.36 3.20
C ARG A 138 11.56 2.57 2.24
N ILE A 139 11.74 1.70 1.26
CA ILE A 139 12.76 1.84 0.23
C ILE A 139 12.36 3.00 -0.69
N ARG A 140 13.30 3.91 -0.90
CA ARG A 140 13.09 5.10 -1.73
C ARG A 140 13.85 5.03 -3.04
N GLU A 141 14.98 4.32 -3.05
CA GLU A 141 15.86 4.31 -4.21
C GLU A 141 16.73 3.06 -4.22
N ILE A 142 16.99 2.53 -5.41
CA ILE A 142 17.94 1.46 -5.64
C ILE A 142 18.96 1.97 -6.67
N ARG A 143 20.25 1.84 -6.33
CA ARG A 143 21.37 2.27 -7.16
C ARG A 143 22.27 1.11 -7.55
N GLU A 144 22.82 1.19 -8.74
CA GLU A 144 23.91 0.35 -9.24
C GLU A 144 25.14 1.24 -9.43
N GLY A 145 26.05 1.27 -8.45
CA GLY A 145 27.10 2.29 -8.37
C GLY A 145 26.49 3.70 -8.33
N ASP A 146 26.83 4.54 -9.31
CA ASP A 146 26.33 5.92 -9.42
C ASP A 146 25.00 6.03 -10.21
N LYS A 147 24.54 4.94 -10.82
CA LYS A 147 23.32 4.94 -11.63
C LYS A 147 22.10 4.58 -10.80
N ILE A 148 21.07 5.43 -10.85
CA ILE A 148 19.76 5.15 -10.25
C ILE A 148 19.01 4.18 -11.18
N ILE A 149 18.71 2.98 -10.70
CA ILE A 149 17.94 1.98 -11.46
C ILE A 149 16.45 2.04 -11.12
N TRP A 150 16.12 2.45 -9.91
CA TRP A 150 14.74 2.61 -9.46
C TRP A 150 14.66 3.69 -8.39
N LYS A 151 13.59 4.50 -8.44
CA LYS A 151 13.30 5.53 -7.46
C LYS A 151 11.78 5.58 -7.24
N LYS A 152 11.36 5.58 -5.98
CA LYS A 152 9.96 5.78 -5.61
C LYS A 152 9.56 7.20 -6.02
N GLY A 153 8.55 7.31 -6.89
CA GLY A 153 7.95 8.60 -7.24
C GLY A 153 7.44 9.30 -5.97
N ASN A 154 7.71 10.60 -5.87
CA ASN A 154 7.21 11.43 -4.77
C ASN A 154 5.70 11.57 -4.82
#